data_AF-A0A937UW61-F1
#
_entry.id   AF-A0A937UW61-F1
#
_cell.length_a   1.000
_cell.length_b   1.000
_cell.length_c   1.000
_cell.angle_alpha   90.00
_cell.angle_beta   90.00
_cell.angle_gamma   90.00
#
_symmetry.space_group_name_H-M   'P 1'
#
loop_
_entity.id
_entity.type
_entity.pdbx_description
1 polymer ?
#
loop_
_entity_poly.entity_id
_entity_poly.type
_entity_poly.pdbx_seq_one_letter_code
_entity_poly.pdbx_strand_id
1 'polypeptide(L)'
;MTNNAPTSRASTAFFVQAILSFGVALGATLVAVAYMPVDGWMRGLMIVGLLYVVTSTFTLSKCVRDQQEASSVVSRVDQARLERLLAEYDPFGGAPAPLPGKATAFATEPPSSRTPAP
;
A
#
# COMPACT_ATOMS: atom_id res chain seq x y z
N MET A 1 6.67 5.40 -21.23
CA MET A 1 5.53 4.46 -21.17
C MET A 1 5.98 3.22 -20.40
N THR A 2 5.13 2.75 -19.49
CA THR A 2 5.09 1.41 -18.87
C THR A 2 6.27 0.93 -18.02
N ASN A 3 6.04 0.70 -16.72
CA ASN A 3 5.91 -0.67 -16.21
C ASN A 3 5.39 -0.65 -14.76
N ASN A 4 4.10 -0.90 -14.56
CA ASN A 4 3.55 -1.26 -13.25
C ASN A 4 2.97 -2.67 -13.40
N ALA A 5 3.86 -3.66 -13.46
CA ALA A 5 3.45 -5.06 -13.44
C ALA A 5 2.84 -5.32 -12.05
N PRO A 6 1.56 -5.75 -11.94
CA PRO A 6 1.02 -6.13 -10.65
C PRO A 6 1.85 -7.31 -10.12
N THR A 7 2.62 -7.06 -9.06
CA THR A 7 3.31 -8.08 -8.27
C THR A 7 2.35 -9.25 -8.04
N SER A 8 2.78 -10.43 -8.49
CA SER A 8 2.03 -11.68 -8.52
C SER A 8 1.20 -11.87 -7.25
N ARG A 9 -0.13 -11.94 -7.40
CA ARG A 9 -1.04 -12.44 -6.36
C ARG A 9 -0.55 -13.84 -6.00
N ALA A 10 0.07 -13.99 -4.83
CA ALA A 10 0.49 -15.30 -4.33
C ALA A 10 -0.75 -16.20 -4.35
N SER A 11 -0.76 -17.20 -5.22
CA SER A 11 -1.87 -18.13 -5.34
C SER A 11 -2.06 -18.82 -4.00
N THR A 12 -3.30 -18.90 -3.52
CA THR A 12 -3.67 -19.57 -2.26
C THR A 12 -3.12 -21.00 -2.21
N ALA A 13 -2.91 -21.64 -3.37
CA ALA A 13 -2.26 -22.94 -3.48
C ALA A 13 -0.82 -22.95 -2.93
N PHE A 14 0.01 -21.96 -3.27
CA PHE A 14 1.39 -21.85 -2.73
C PHE A 14 1.39 -21.57 -1.23
N PHE A 15 0.41 -20.81 -0.74
CA PHE A 15 0.26 -20.54 0.69
C PHE A 15 -0.10 -21.81 1.48
N VAL A 16 -1.06 -22.59 0.99
CA VAL A 16 -1.45 -23.87 1.61
C VAL A 16 -0.28 -24.86 1.58
N GLN A 17 0.46 -24.94 0.47
CA GLN A 17 1.66 -25.76 0.38
C GLN A 17 2.73 -25.34 1.40
N ALA A 18 2.95 -24.03 1.57
CA ALA A 18 3.94 -23.52 2.53
C ALA A 18 3.59 -23.94 3.98
N ILE A 19 2.30 -23.86 4.35
CA ILE A 19 1.82 -24.32 5.67
C ILE A 19 2.03 -25.83 5.83
N LEU A 20 1.73 -26.61 4.79
CA LEU A 20 1.99 -28.06 4.78
C LEU A 20 3.47 -28.37 4.96
N SER A 21 4.37 -27.72 4.20
CA SER A 21 5.82 -27.93 4.33
C SER A 21 6.34 -27.53 5.70
N PHE A 22 5.79 -26.46 6.28
CA PHE A 22 6.14 -26.02 7.62
C PHE A 22 5.69 -27.05 8.67
N GLY A 23 4.46 -27.55 8.58
CA GLY A 23 3.94 -28.57 9.48
C GLY A 23 4.76 -29.86 9.44
N VAL A 24 5.14 -30.31 8.24
CA VAL A 24 6.02 -31.48 8.06
C VAL A 24 7.40 -31.23 8.66
N ALA A 25 8.01 -30.07 8.42
CA ALA A 25 9.32 -29.74 8.99
C ALA A 25 9.29 -29.66 10.53
N LEU A 26 8.24 -29.06 11.10
CA LEU A 26 8.04 -28.96 12.54
C LEU A 26 7.80 -30.34 13.17
N GLY A 27 6.97 -31.17 12.54
CA GLY A 27 6.76 -32.56 12.94
C GLY A 27 8.05 -33.38 12.88
N ALA A 28 8.83 -33.26 11.79
CA ALA A 28 10.12 -33.92 11.65
C ALA A 28 11.11 -33.50 12.75
N THR A 29 11.12 -32.22 13.13
CA THR A 29 11.97 -31.70 14.21
C THR A 29 11.54 -32.28 15.56
N LEU A 30 10.24 -32.31 15.85
CA LEU A 30 9.71 -32.91 17.09
C LEU A 30 10.01 -34.42 17.17
N VAL A 31 9.87 -35.14 16.05
CA VAL A 31 10.22 -36.56 15.97
C VAL A 31 11.73 -36.75 16.18
N ALA A 32 12.57 -35.91 15.58
CA ALA A 32 14.03 -35.97 15.79
C ALA A 32 14.41 -35.74 17.26
N VAL A 33 13.77 -34.77 17.93
CA VAL A 33 13.94 -34.53 19.38
C VAL A 33 13.43 -35.73 20.19
N ALA A 34 12.35 -36.38 19.76
CA ALA A 34 11.79 -37.56 20.42
C ALA A 34 12.68 -38.80 20.32
N TYR A 35 13.38 -38.98 19.19
CA TYR A 35 14.31 -40.08 18.95
C TYR A 35 15.64 -39.94 19.70
N MET A 36 15.95 -38.76 20.23
CA MET A 36 17.14 -38.57 21.05
C MET A 36 16.96 -39.26 22.42
N PRO A 37 17.88 -40.13 22.86
CA PRO A 37 17.80 -40.81 24.16
C PRO A 37 18.17 -39.84 25.29
N VAL A 38 17.29 -38.88 25.56
CA VAL A 38 17.39 -37.92 26.66
C VAL A 38 16.37 -38.27 27.73
N ASP A 39 16.64 -37.85 28.96
CA ASP A 39 15.70 -37.98 30.08
C ASP A 39 14.33 -37.38 29.72
N GLY A 40 13.25 -38.08 30.10
CA GLY A 40 11.88 -37.71 29.72
C GLY A 40 11.48 -36.31 30.18
N TRP A 41 12.01 -35.86 31.32
CA TRP A 41 11.78 -34.53 31.86
C TRP A 41 12.45 -33.44 31.02
N MET A 42 13.73 -33.64 30.68
CA MET A 42 14.50 -32.72 29.85
C MET A 42 13.89 -32.60 28.45
N ARG A 43 13.43 -33.71 27.89
CA ARG A 43 12.74 -33.75 26.61
C ARG A 43 11.45 -32.94 26.62
N GLY A 44 10.69 -32.99 27.72
CA GLY A 44 9.49 -32.18 27.90
C GLY A 44 9.78 -30.68 27.81
N LEU A 45 10.81 -30.20 28.53
CA LEU A 45 11.21 -28.79 28.51
C LEU A 45 11.67 -28.33 27.11
N MET A 46 12.42 -29.18 26.39
CA MET A 46 12.85 -28.90 25.02
C MET A 46 11.67 -28.78 24.05
N ILE A 47 10.70 -29.71 24.13
CA ILE A 47 9.50 -29.68 23.30
C ILE A 47 8.66 -28.43 23.60
N VAL A 48 8.43 -28.13 24.89
CA VAL A 48 7.66 -26.93 25.29
C VAL A 48 8.37 -25.65 24.84
N GLY A 49 9.69 -25.57 25.01
CA GLY A 49 10.49 -24.42 24.55
C GLY A 49 10.42 -24.23 23.04
N LEU A 50 10.54 -25.31 22.26
CA LEU A 50 10.40 -25.28 20.80
C LEU A 50 8.98 -24.84 20.38
N LEU A 51 7.94 -25.40 20.99
CA LEU A 51 6.55 -25.03 20.69
C LEU A 51 6.26 -23.56 21.05
N TYR A 52 6.81 -23.09 22.16
CA TYR A 52 6.67 -21.70 22.60
C TYR A 52 7.36 -20.73 21.64
N VAL A 53 8.60 -21.02 21.23
CA VAL A 53 9.33 -20.16 20.28
C VAL A 53 8.59 -20.07 18.96
N VAL A 54 8.11 -21.21 18.43
CA VAL A 54 7.35 -21.26 17.18
C VAL A 54 6.07 -20.42 17.27
N THR A 55 5.32 -20.58 18.35
CA THR A 55 4.07 -19.82 18.58
C THR A 55 4.34 -18.32 18.62
N SER A 56 5.39 -17.89 19.32
CA SER A 56 5.80 -16.49 19.42
C SER A 56 6.25 -15.91 18.08
N THR A 57 7.06 -16.66 17.31
CA THR A 57 7.48 -16.26 15.95
C THR A 57 6.28 -16.09 15.02
N PHE A 58 5.25 -16.93 15.14
CA PHE A 58 4.02 -16.78 14.37
C PHE A 58 3.22 -15.54 14.73
N THR A 59 3.08 -15.23 16.02
CA THR A 59 2.44 -13.99 16.47
C THR A 59 3.20 -12.78 15.93
N LEU A 60 4.53 -12.77 16.03
CA LEU A 60 5.36 -11.72 15.47
C LEU A 60 5.18 -11.61 13.94
N SER A 61 5.13 -12.74 13.23
CA SER A 61 4.90 -12.79 11.78
C SER A 61 3.54 -12.21 11.39
N LYS A 62 2.49 -12.43 12.20
CA LYS A 62 1.19 -11.80 12.02
C LYS A 62 1.29 -10.29 12.23
N CYS A 63 1.88 -9.83 13.33
CA CYS A 63 2.09 -8.40 13.57
C CYS A 63 2.86 -7.71 12.42
N VAL A 64 3.85 -8.38 11.83
CA VAL A 64 4.57 -7.87 10.66
C VAL A 64 3.67 -7.76 9.43
N ARG A 65 2.80 -8.76 9.18
CA ARG A 65 1.80 -8.70 8.10
C ARG A 65 0.76 -7.61 8.34
N ASP A 66 0.22 -7.51 9.55
CA ASP A 66 -0.73 -6.48 9.94
C ASP A 66 -0.14 -5.07 9.74
N GLN A 67 1.16 -4.90 10.00
CA GLN A 67 1.87 -3.64 9.76
C GLN A 67 2.01 -3.32 8.25
N GLN A 68 2.26 -4.32 7.41
CA GLN A 68 2.29 -4.14 5.95
C GLN A 68 0.92 -3.78 5.39
N GLU A 69 -0.15 -4.41 5.89
CA GLU A 69 -1.52 -4.07 5.52
C GLU A 69 -1.87 -2.64 5.95
N ALA A 70 -1.58 -2.26 7.20
CA ALA A 70 -1.77 -0.90 7.69
C ALA A 70 -1.01 0.15 6.86
N SER A 71 0.26 -0.11 6.55
CA SER A 71 1.09 0.78 5.71
C SER A 71 0.52 0.94 4.30
N SER A 72 0.01 -0.15 3.70
CA SER A 72 -0.58 -0.10 2.37
C SER A 72 -1.88 0.73 2.33
N VAL A 73 -2.70 0.67 3.38
CA VAL A 73 -3.95 1.45 3.50
C VAL A 73 -3.66 2.93 3.72
N VAL A 74 -2.68 3.27 4.58
CA VAL A 74 -2.25 4.66 4.81
C VAL A 74 -1.78 5.30 3.52
N SER A 75 -0.99 4.61 2.69
CA SER A 75 -0.50 5.17 1.42
C SER A 75 -1.61 5.53 0.43
N ARG A 76 -2.72 4.79 0.40
CA ARG A 76 -3.87 5.06 -0.48
C ARG A 76 -4.68 6.26 0.01
N VAL A 77 -4.86 6.37 1.32
CA VAL A 77 -5.54 7.52 1.94
C VAL A 77 -4.71 8.76 1.72
N ASP A 78 -3.39 8.68 1.89
CA ASP A 78 -2.47 9.78 1.62
C ASP A 78 -2.53 10.18 0.14
N GLN A 79 -2.50 9.23 -0.81
CA GLN A 79 -2.67 9.54 -2.23
C GLN A 79 -4.00 10.22 -2.53
N ALA A 80 -5.13 9.71 -2.02
CA ALA A 80 -6.43 10.33 -2.24
C ALA A 80 -6.55 11.72 -1.59
N ARG A 81 -5.93 11.92 -0.42
CA ARG A 81 -5.84 13.23 0.25
C ARG A 81 -4.96 14.20 -0.53
N LEU A 82 -3.82 13.73 -1.03
CA LEU A 82 -2.91 14.52 -1.86
C LEU A 82 -3.60 14.94 -3.15
N GLU A 83 -4.33 14.03 -3.78
CA GLU A 83 -5.12 14.26 -4.99
C GLU A 83 -6.25 15.26 -4.75
N ARG A 84 -6.87 15.25 -3.56
CA ARG A 84 -7.83 16.28 -3.14
C ARG A 84 -7.17 17.64 -2.93
N LEU A 85 -6.02 17.68 -2.25
CA LEU A 85 -5.27 18.93 -2.06
C LEU A 85 -4.75 19.50 -3.38
N LEU A 86 -4.30 18.67 -4.31
CA LEU A 86 -3.90 19.10 -5.67
C LEU A 86 -5.08 19.53 -6.54
N ALA A 87 -6.26 18.94 -6.37
CA ALA A 87 -7.46 19.35 -7.10
C ALA A 87 -8.04 20.67 -6.56
N GLU A 88 -7.91 20.91 -5.25
CA GLU A 88 -8.37 22.14 -4.60
C GLU A 88 -7.33 23.27 -4.73
N TYR A 89 -6.05 22.91 -4.83
CA TYR A 89 -4.95 23.82 -5.14
C TYR A 89 -4.67 23.75 -6.64
N ASP A 90 -5.44 24.49 -7.45
CA ASP A 90 -5.21 24.70 -8.89
C ASP A 90 -4.31 25.93 -9.12
N PRO A 91 -2.98 25.76 -9.25
CA PRO A 91 -2.05 26.85 -9.57
C PRO A 91 -2.09 27.28 -11.04
N PHE A 92 -2.89 26.65 -11.91
CA PHE A 92 -3.02 27.00 -13.34
C PHE A 92 -4.35 27.65 -13.71
N GLY A 93 -5.16 28.02 -12.72
CA GLY A 93 -6.13 29.13 -12.80
C GLY A 93 -5.44 30.50 -12.96
N GLY A 94 -4.37 30.56 -13.75
CA GLY A 94 -3.85 31.81 -14.29
C GLY A 94 -4.87 32.33 -15.29
N ALA A 95 -5.78 33.18 -14.83
CA ALA A 95 -6.34 34.19 -15.71
C ALA A 95 -5.14 34.86 -16.40
N PRO A 96 -5.06 34.88 -17.75
CA PRO A 96 -4.03 35.65 -18.41
C PRO A 96 -4.20 37.10 -17.97
N ALA A 97 -3.27 37.58 -17.14
CA ALA A 97 -3.17 38.99 -16.81
C ALA A 97 -3.01 39.77 -18.13
N PRO A 98 -3.84 40.80 -18.39
CA PRO A 98 -3.69 41.64 -19.56
C PRO A 98 -2.28 42.26 -19.58
N LEU A 99 -1.52 41.95 -20.63
CA LEU A 99 -0.16 42.44 -20.80
C LEU A 99 -0.17 43.98 -20.90
N PRO A 100 0.57 44.72 -20.05
CA PRO A 100 0.87 46.13 -20.31
C PRO A 100 1.79 46.21 -21.51
N GLY A 101 1.23 46.46 -22.70
CA GLY A 101 1.99 46.58 -23.95
C GLY A 101 1.28 46.16 -25.23
N LYS A 102 0.03 45.66 -25.18
CA LYS A 102 -0.80 45.45 -26.38
C LYS A 102 -2.11 46.21 -26.29
N ALA A 103 -2.02 47.54 -26.29
CA ALA A 103 -3.02 48.33 -26.98
C ALA A 103 -2.76 48.23 -28.49
N THR A 104 -3.83 48.11 -29.28
CA THR A 104 -3.88 48.11 -30.77
C THR A 104 -3.56 46.78 -31.48
N ALA A 105 -4.61 46.11 -31.96
CA ALA A 105 -4.79 45.71 -33.36
C ALA A 105 -5.82 44.56 -33.54
N PHE A 106 -7.08 44.76 -33.17
CA PHE A 106 -8.25 44.10 -33.80
C PHE A 106 -9.52 44.74 -33.22
N ALA A 107 -10.00 45.86 -33.77
CA ALA A 107 -11.02 45.86 -34.81
C ALA A 107 -12.25 45.00 -34.43
N THR A 108 -13.13 45.52 -33.58
CA THR A 108 -14.57 45.32 -33.73
C THR A 108 -15.22 46.64 -33.38
N GLU A 109 -15.80 47.25 -34.41
CA GLU A 109 -16.47 48.54 -34.39
C GLU A 109 -17.54 48.65 -33.29
N PRO A 110 -17.80 49.87 -32.79
CA PRO A 110 -18.92 50.13 -31.89
C PRO A 110 -20.26 50.03 -32.65
N PRO A 111 -21.33 49.50 -32.03
CA PRO A 111 -22.69 49.79 -32.50
C PRO A 111 -22.99 51.27 -32.24
N SER A 112 -22.65 52.12 -33.21
CA SER A 112 -23.13 53.49 -33.29
C SER A 112 -24.47 53.55 -34.00
N SER A 113 -25.39 54.32 -33.40
CA SER A 113 -26.57 54.94 -34.01
C SER A 113 -27.87 54.12 -34.16
N ARG A 114 -28.71 54.19 -33.13
CA ARG A 114 -30.07 54.78 -33.26
C ARG A 114 -30.53 55.30 -31.90
N THR A 115 -30.07 56.50 -31.54
CA THR A 115 -30.87 57.74 -31.35
C THR A 115 -31.96 57.67 -30.27
N PRO A 116 -31.97 58.61 -29.30
CA PRO A 116 -33.09 58.81 -28.38
C PRO A 116 -34.31 59.43 -29.11
N ALA A 117 -35.47 59.24 -28.48
CA ALA A 117 -36.80 59.78 -28.82
C ALA A 117 -36.80 61.28 -29.20
N PRO A 118 -37.75 61.73 -30.03
CA PRO A 118 -39.04 62.15 -29.48
C PRO A 118 -40.28 61.44 -30.06
#